data_AF-A0A414RH20-F1
#
_entry.id   AF-A0A414RH20-F1
#
_cell.length_a   1.000
_cell.length_b   1.000
_cell.length_c   1.000
_cell.angle_alpha   90.00
_cell.angle_beta   90.00
_cell.angle_gamma   90.00
#
_symmetry.space_group_name_H-M   'P 1'
#
loop_
_entity.id
_entity.type
_entity.pdbx_description
1 polymer ?
#
loop_
_entity_poly.entity_id
_entity_poly.type
_entity_poly.pdbx_seq_one_letter_code
_entity_poly.pdbx_strand_id
1 'polypeptide(L)' 'MFIDENDIKVLEDDYIPNIRMLMKDKSVSDVLDMIDNIIIEDILDNDNEPSEVGRKLQLIYDRIQRDNE' A
#
# COMPACT_ATOMS: atom_id res chain seq x y z
N MET A 1 4.94 14.38 -0.14
CA MET A 1 4.40 13.15 0.45
C MET A 1 3.03 13.47 1.01
N PHE A 2 2.01 13.12 0.24
CA PHE A 2 0.62 13.21 0.64
C PHE A 2 0.02 11.80 0.54
N ILE A 3 -0.46 11.26 1.65
CA ILE A 3 -1.21 10.00 1.69
C ILE A 3 -2.46 10.30 2.50
N ASP A 4 -3.63 9.89 2.00
CA ASP A 4 -4.90 10.10 2.70
C ASP A 4 -4.88 9.37 4.06
N GLU A 5 -5.36 10.00 5.12
CA GLU A 5 -5.38 9.40 6.47
C GLU A 5 -6.22 8.11 6.52
N ASN A 6 -7.23 7.94 5.65
CA ASN A 6 -7.97 6.69 5.59
C ASN A 6 -7.15 5.57 4.95
N ASP A 7 -6.37 5.89 3.91
CA ASP A 7 -5.47 4.92 3.28
C ASP A 7 -4.36 4.53 4.27
N ILE A 8 -3.81 5.48 5.03
CA ILE A 8 -2.87 5.20 6.13
C ILE A 8 -3.48 4.26 7.16
N LYS A 9 -4.72 4.48 7.60
CA LYS A 9 -5.38 3.61 8.59
C LYS A 9 -5.56 2.18 8.06
N VAL A 10 -6.06 2.04 6.84
CA VAL A 10 -6.23 0.71 6.22
C VAL A 10 -4.89 -0.02 6.15
N LEU A 11 -3.83 0.68 5.73
CA LEU A 11 -2.49 0.11 5.68
C LEU A 11 -1.98 -0.25 7.09
N GLU A 12 -2.15 0.63 8.07
CA GLU A 12 -1.66 0.44 9.44
C GLU A 12 -2.32 -0.73 10.18
N ASP A 13 -3.63 -0.90 10.00
CA ASP A 13 -4.42 -1.88 10.73
C ASP A 13 -4.15 -3.31 10.25
N ASP A 14 -3.98 -3.50 8.94
CA ASP A 14 -4.02 -4.84 8.32
C ASP A 14 -2.71 -5.25 7.61
N TYR A 15 -1.85 -4.31 7.18
CA TYR A 15 -0.81 -4.60 6.17
C TYR A 15 0.60 -4.14 6.55
N ILE A 16 0.75 -2.89 6.98
CA ILE A 16 2.03 -2.22 7.25
C ILE A 16 1.96 -1.61 8.66
N PRO A 17 2.25 -2.40 9.71
CA PRO A 17 2.25 -1.91 11.08
C PRO A 17 3.22 -0.75 11.25
N ASN A 18 2.79 0.30 11.96
CA ASN A 18 3.57 1.51 12.21
C ASN A 18 3.97 2.29 10.94
N ILE A 19 3.18 2.21 9.88
CA ILE A 19 3.39 3.01 8.65
C ILE A 19 3.57 4.50 8.94
N ARG A 20 2.88 5.05 9.94
CA ARG A 20 3.04 6.46 10.37
C ARG A 20 4.45 6.79 10.86
N MET A 21 5.14 5.84 11.50
CA MET A 21 6.56 6.01 11.87
C MET A 21 7.45 5.85 10.65
N LEU A 22 7.17 4.86 9.79
CA LEU A 22 7.95 4.64 8.57
C LEU A 22 7.92 5.88 7.67
N MET A 23 6.77 6.52 7.50
CA MET A 23 6.61 7.75 6.72
C MET A 23 7.44 8.96 7.20
N LYS A 24 8.00 8.92 8.42
CA LYS A 24 8.90 10.00 8.90
C LYS A 24 10.30 9.89 8.33
N ASP A 25 10.75 8.65 8.11
CA ASP A 25 12.13 8.34 7.68
C ASP A 25 12.18 7.84 6.23
N LYS A 26 11.03 7.37 5.70
CA LYS A 26 10.89 6.77 4.37
C LYS A 26 10.19 7.70 3.39
N SER A 27 10.53 7.54 2.12
CA SER A 27 9.89 8.28 1.02
C SER A 27 8.53 7.68 0.65
N VAL A 28 7.75 8.40 -0.18
CA VAL A 28 6.52 7.85 -0.79
C VAL A 28 6.81 6.58 -1.57
N SER A 29 7.92 6.56 -2.32
CA SER A 29 8.32 5.40 -3.11
C SER A 29 8.56 4.17 -2.25
N ASP A 30 9.17 4.32 -1.07
CA ASP A 30 9.33 3.19 -0.14
C ASP A 30 7.99 2.62 0.34
N VAL A 31 6.99 3.48 0.56
CA VAL A 31 5.64 3.03 0.98
C VAL A 31 4.95 2.32 -0.19
N LEU A 32 5.05 2.87 -1.40
CA LEU A 32 4.53 2.25 -2.61
C LEU A 32 5.18 0.88 -2.86
N ASP A 33 6.49 0.74 -2.68
CA ASP A 33 7.21 -0.53 -2.80
C ASP A 33 6.72 -1.57 -1.78
N MET A 34 6.42 -1.15 -0.54
CA MET A 34 5.82 -2.05 0.46
C MET A 34 4.43 -2.53 0.05
N ILE A 35 3.59 -1.64 -0.47
CA ILE A 35 2.25 -1.99 -0.95
C ILE A 35 2.34 -2.94 -2.16
N ASP A 36 3.25 -2.66 -3.11
CA ASP A 36 3.45 -3.48 -4.31
C ASP A 36 3.89 -4.90 -3.95
N ASN A 37 4.82 -5.06 -2.99
CA ASN A 37 5.21 -6.38 -2.51
C ASN A 37 4.03 -7.19 -1.96
N ILE A 38 3.14 -6.56 -1.19
CA ILE A 38 1.97 -7.24 -0.62
C ILE A 38 0.97 -7.63 -1.73
N ILE A 39 0.80 -6.78 -2.75
CA ILE A 39 -0.04 -7.10 -3.92
C ILE A 39 0.55 -8.30 -4.68
N ILE A 40 1.87 -8.33 -4.88
CA ILE A 40 2.55 -9.45 -5.55
C ILE A 40 2.35 -10.74 -4.75
N GLU A 41 2.52 -10.71 -3.42
CA GLU A 41 2.26 -11.87 -2.57
C GLU A 41 0.80 -12.34 -2.66
N ASP A 42 -0.17 -11.42 -2.62
CA ASP A 42 -1.59 -11.75 -2.78
C ASP A 42 -1.88 -12.40 -4.13
N ILE A 43 -1.31 -11.89 -5.22
CA ILE A 43 -1.46 -12.48 -6.56
C ILE A 43 -0.87 -13.90 -6.61
N LEU A 44 0.31 -14.10 -6.03
CA LEU A 44 0.98 -15.40 -6.02
C LEU A 44 0.18 -16.45 -5.22
N ASP A 45 -0.48 -16.03 -4.15
CA ASP A 45 -1.31 -16.90 -3.30
C ASP A 45 -2.71 -17.16 -3.89
N ASN A 46 -3.18 -16.34 -4.84
CA ASN A 46 -4.52 -16.40 -5.42
C ASN A 46 -4.50 -16.74 -6.93
N ASP A 47 -3.82 -17.83 -7.30
CA ASP A 47 -3.81 -18.37 -8.68
C ASP A 47 -3.32 -17.37 -9.75
N ASN A 48 -2.44 -16.44 -9.40
CA ASN A 48 -1.99 -15.31 -10.23
C ASN A 48 -3.08 -14.28 -10.56
N GLU A 49 -4.14 -14.19 -9.76
CA GLU A 49 -5.12 -13.11 -9.82
C GLU A 49 -5.16 -12.35 -8.48
N PRO A 50 -5.30 -11.02 -8.49
CA PRO A 50 -5.44 -10.27 -7.25
C PRO A 50 -6.80 -10.57 -6.62
N SER A 51 -6.78 -10.92 -5.34
CA SER A 51 -7.96 -11.10 -4.51
C SER A 51 -8.67 -9.76 -4.27
N GLU A 52 -9.75 -9.77 -3.50
CA GLU A 52 -10.38 -8.52 -3.05
C GLU A 52 -9.40 -7.64 -2.26
N VAL A 53 -8.47 -8.24 -1.52
CA VAL A 53 -7.42 -7.54 -0.77
C VAL A 53 -6.40 -6.93 -1.73
N GLY A 54 -5.85 -7.71 -2.65
CA GLY A 54 -4.91 -7.20 -3.65
C GLY A 54 -5.49 -6.05 -4.47
N ARG A 55 -6.76 -6.16 -4.88
CA ARG A 55 -7.48 -5.07 -5.59
C ARG A 55 -7.66 -3.82 -4.73
N LYS A 56 -7.97 -3.98 -3.45
CA LYS A 56 -8.10 -2.85 -2.52
C LYS A 56 -6.77 -2.13 -2.33
N LEU A 57 -5.68 -2.89 -2.16
CA LEU A 57 -4.33 -2.34 -2.04
C LEU A 57 -3.87 -1.66 -3.32
N GLN A 58 -4.19 -2.23 -4.48
CA GLN A 58 -3.89 -1.60 -5.77
C GLN A 58 -4.58 -0.25 -5.94
N LEU A 59 -5.84 -0.11 -5.49
CA LEU A 59 -6.52 1.18 -5.49
C LEU A 59 -5.85 2.22 -4.58
N ILE A 60 -5.29 1.79 -3.45
CA ILE A 60 -4.55 2.66 -2.52
C ILE A 60 -3.21 3.07 -3.17
N TYR A 61 -2.49 2.11 -3.73
CA TYR A 61 -1.26 2.35 -4.49
C TYR A 61 -1.47 3.41 -5.59
N ASP A 62 -2.49 3.21 -6.44
CA ASP A 62 -2.81 4.12 -7.55
C ASP A 62 -3.16 5.54 -7.09
N ARG A 63 -3.82 5.67 -5.94
CA ARG A 63 -4.14 6.98 -5.34
C ARG A 63 -2.90 7.67 -4.83
N ILE A 64 -2.09 6.97 -4.05
CA ILE A 64 -0.85 7.50 -3.49
C ILE A 64 0.10 7.92 -4.61
N GLN A 65 0.25 7.10 -5.64
CA GLN A 65 1.08 7.43 -6.80
C GLN A 65 0.57 8.72 -7.47
N ARG A 66 -0.72 8.79 -7.79
CA ARG A 66 -1.34 9.94 -8.45
C ARG A 66 -1.20 11.24 -7.66
N ASP A 67 -1.34 11.17 -6.33
CA ASP A 67 -1.27 12.35 -5.46
C ASP A 67 0.18 12.83 -5.23
N ASN A 68 1.19 12.08 -5.68
CA ASN A 68 2.61 12.40 -5.52
C ASN A 68 3.41 12.44 -6.84
N GLU A 69 2.73 12.42 -8.00
CA GLU A 69 3.30 12.81 -9.30
C GLU A 69 3.52 14.33 -9.41
#